data_AF-A0A926KVZ9-F1
#
_entry.id   AF-A0A926KVZ9-F1
#
_cell.length_a   1.000
_cell.length_b   1.000
_cell.length_c   1.000
_cell.angle_alpha   90.00
_cell.angle_beta   90.00
_cell.angle_gamma   90.00
#
_symmetry.space_group_name_H-M   'P 1'
#
loop_
_entity.id
_entity.type
_entity.pdbx_description
1 polymer ?
#
loop_
_entity_poly.entity_id
_entity_poly.type
_entity_poly.pdbx_seq_one_letter_code
_entity_poly.pdbx_strand_id
1 'polypeptide(L)'
;MSRRKAPAQAAPRCTVTVCRGCCCGTAKVPGTDHAAQIAVLKAELGAVAQVRAVNCLDACEQANVIVVQPSSPGRAAGGRPVWLGLVNDPDATGDIVAWVRSGGPGLAEPPDILDLYEFGPSRRVRRAVEG
;
A
#
# COMPACT_ATOMS: atom_id res chain seq x y z
N MET A 1 -37.13 1.73 -6.18
CA MET A 1 -35.83 1.13 -5.80
C MET A 1 -34.89 1.18 -7.00
N SER A 2 -33.97 2.14 -7.04
CA SER A 2 -33.06 2.31 -8.18
C SER A 2 -31.81 1.45 -7.97
N ARG A 3 -31.60 0.45 -8.83
CA ARG A 3 -30.36 -0.36 -8.82
C ARG A 3 -29.23 0.51 -9.34
N ARG A 4 -28.26 0.85 -8.48
CA ARG A 4 -26.99 1.44 -8.91
C ARG A 4 -26.30 0.47 -9.87
N LYS A 5 -26.03 0.94 -11.09
CA LYS A 5 -25.22 0.24 -12.08
C LYS A 5 -23.81 0.06 -11.51
N ALA A 6 -23.39 -1.18 -11.30
CA ALA A 6 -22.01 -1.46 -10.90
C ALA A 6 -21.06 -0.93 -11.99
N PRO A 7 -19.98 -0.21 -11.64
CA PRO A 7 -19.02 0.25 -12.63
C PRO A 7 -18.40 -0.97 -13.33
N ALA A 8 -18.09 -0.81 -14.62
CA ALA A 8 -17.35 -1.80 -15.39
C ALA A 8 -16.10 -2.23 -14.62
N GLN A 9 -15.87 -3.54 -14.53
CA GLN A 9 -14.82 -4.11 -13.72
C GLN A 9 -13.47 -3.63 -14.28
N ALA A 10 -12.87 -2.66 -13.59
CA ALA A 10 -11.54 -2.17 -13.95
C ALA A 10 -10.56 -3.35 -13.97
N ALA A 11 -9.58 -3.31 -14.87
CA ALA A 11 -8.56 -4.36 -14.96
C ALA A 11 -7.98 -4.65 -13.56
N PRO A 12 -7.73 -5.94 -13.23
CA PRO A 12 -7.28 -6.33 -11.92
C PRO A 12 -5.93 -5.66 -11.64
N ARG A 13 -5.94 -4.80 -10.62
CA ARG A 13 -4.82 -3.93 -10.26
C ARG A 13 -4.43 -4.14 -8.81
N CYS A 14 -3.18 -3.84 -8.48
CA CYS A 14 -2.74 -3.79 -7.08
C CYS A 14 -3.57 -2.77 -6.30
N THR A 15 -3.63 -2.95 -4.98
CA THR A 15 -4.19 -1.93 -4.08
C THR A 15 -3.13 -1.49 -3.09
N VAL A 16 -2.80 -0.21 -3.11
CA VAL A 16 -1.86 0.44 -2.20
C VAL A 16 -2.68 1.15 -1.12
N THR A 17 -2.60 0.63 0.10
CA THR A 17 -3.29 1.20 1.27
C THR A 17 -2.30 1.95 2.14
N VAL A 18 -2.62 3.20 2.46
CA VAL A 18 -1.72 4.10 3.18
C VAL A 18 -2.36 4.47 4.52
N CYS A 19 -1.67 4.23 5.63
CA CYS A 19 -2.16 4.61 6.96
C CYS A 19 -2.01 6.13 7.16
N ARG A 20 -3.10 6.81 7.56
CA ARG A 20 -3.19 8.27 7.69
C ARG A 20 -4.05 8.70 8.88
N GLY A 21 -3.81 8.12 10.05
CA GLY A 21 -4.50 8.48 11.29
C GLY A 21 -3.56 8.89 12.42
N CYS A 22 -3.84 8.44 13.63
CA CYS A 22 -3.25 9.06 14.83
C CYS A 22 -1.73 8.83 15.00
N CYS A 23 -1.15 7.84 14.33
CA CYS A 23 0.30 7.53 14.35
C CYS A 23 0.98 7.85 13.02
N CYS A 24 0.35 7.50 11.89
CA CYS A 24 0.86 7.74 10.54
C CYS A 24 0.21 8.99 9.95
N GLY A 25 0.95 9.87 9.27
CA GLY A 25 0.35 11.07 8.68
C GLY A 25 0.32 12.31 9.57
N THR A 26 1.04 12.31 10.69
CA THR A 26 1.02 13.40 11.69
C THR A 26 2.43 13.75 12.14
N ALA A 27 2.57 14.81 12.95
CA ALA A 27 3.84 15.24 13.54
C ALA A 27 4.53 14.18 14.43
N LYS A 28 3.86 13.06 14.74
CA LYS A 28 4.49 11.91 15.43
C LYS A 28 5.53 11.18 14.57
N VAL A 29 5.48 11.36 13.26
CA VAL A 29 6.54 10.94 12.32
C VAL A 29 7.16 12.23 11.76
N PRO A 30 8.16 12.79 12.47
CA PRO A 30 8.81 14.03 12.05
C PRO A 30 9.66 13.82 10.80
N GLY A 31 9.91 14.89 10.04
CA GLY A 31 10.77 14.85 8.85
C GLY A 31 10.11 14.30 7.58
N THR A 32 8.90 13.72 7.68
CA THR A 32 8.16 13.20 6.52
C THR A 32 7.05 14.15 6.10
N ASP A 33 7.01 14.49 4.80
CA ASP A 33 5.84 15.13 4.20
C ASP A 33 4.79 14.09 3.81
N HIS A 34 3.89 13.82 4.76
CA HIS A 34 2.84 12.82 4.62
C HIS A 34 1.82 13.11 3.51
N ALA A 35 1.57 14.40 3.26
CA ALA A 35 0.63 14.87 2.26
C ALA A 35 1.23 14.73 0.86
N ALA A 36 2.50 15.13 0.68
CA ALA A 36 3.23 14.91 -0.54
C ALA A 36 3.34 13.42 -0.87
N GLN A 37 3.68 12.56 0.11
CA GLN A 37 3.82 11.12 -0.12
C GLN A 37 2.55 10.50 -0.72
N ILE A 38 1.36 10.80 -0.15
CA ILE A 38 0.13 10.23 -0.69
C ILE A 38 -0.29 10.88 -2.01
N ALA A 39 0.05 12.16 -2.24
CA ALA A 39 -0.16 12.82 -3.53
C ALA A 39 0.68 12.16 -4.63
N VAL A 40 1.97 11.90 -4.36
CA VAL A 40 2.89 11.19 -5.28
C VAL A 40 2.37 9.79 -5.58
N LEU A 41 1.99 9.00 -4.57
CA LEU A 41 1.44 7.66 -4.80
C LEU A 41 0.21 7.70 -5.70
N LYS A 42 -0.72 8.63 -5.47
CA LYS A 42 -1.92 8.79 -6.29
C LYS A 42 -1.60 9.21 -7.73
N ALA A 43 -0.68 10.15 -7.91
CA ALA A 43 -0.28 10.64 -9.22
C ALA A 43 0.43 9.55 -10.02
N GLU A 44 1.41 8.87 -9.42
CA GLU A 44 2.26 7.91 -10.11
C GLU A 44 1.55 6.57 -10.38
N LEU A 45 0.65 6.14 -9.48
CA LEU A 45 0.03 4.82 -9.54
C LEU A 45 -1.43 4.83 -9.97
N GLY A 46 -2.12 5.97 -10.02
CA GLY A 46 -3.57 6.04 -10.24
C GLY A 46 -4.06 5.37 -11.53
N ALA A 47 -3.21 5.26 -12.55
CA ALA A 47 -3.51 4.56 -13.81
C ALA A 47 -3.39 3.03 -13.71
N VAL A 48 -2.57 2.50 -12.79
CA VAL A 48 -2.18 1.08 -12.74
C VAL A 48 -2.51 0.39 -11.42
N ALA A 49 -2.86 1.13 -10.37
CA ALA A 49 -3.21 0.62 -9.04
C ALA A 49 -4.29 1.48 -8.38
N GLN A 50 -5.01 0.89 -7.43
CA GLN A 50 -5.87 1.65 -6.53
C GLN A 50 -5.04 2.17 -5.36
N VAL A 51 -5.00 3.49 -5.16
CA VAL A 51 -4.37 4.10 -3.98
C VAL A 51 -5.47 4.60 -3.04
N ARG A 52 -5.45 4.14 -1.79
CA ARG A 52 -6.43 4.55 -0.77
C ARG A 52 -5.75 4.90 0.55
N ALA A 53 -6.28 5.91 1.22
CA ALA A 53 -5.95 6.21 2.61
C ALA A 53 -6.91 5.46 3.53
N VAL A 54 -6.41 4.99 4.67
CA VAL A 54 -7.23 4.51 5.78
C VAL A 54 -6.79 5.21 7.06
N ASN A 55 -7.70 5.33 8.03
CA ASN A 55 -7.39 5.97 9.29
C ASN A 55 -6.35 5.16 10.09
N CYS A 56 -6.54 3.85 10.24
CA CYS A 56 -5.60 3.01 11.00
C CYS A 56 -5.46 1.63 10.34
N LEU A 57 -4.25 1.08 10.40
CA LEU A 57 -3.94 -0.29 10.03
C LEU A 57 -3.61 -1.17 11.25
N ASP A 58 -3.83 -0.64 12.46
CA ASP A 58 -3.59 -1.32 13.75
C ASP A 58 -2.16 -1.88 13.91
N ALA A 59 -1.19 -1.21 13.27
CA ALA A 59 0.25 -1.47 13.35
C ALA A 59 0.98 -0.16 13.70
N CYS A 60 0.53 0.51 14.77
CA CYS A 60 0.99 1.84 15.14
C CYS A 60 2.47 1.90 15.49
N GLU A 61 3.03 0.81 16.00
CA GLU A 61 4.44 0.63 16.34
C GLU A 61 5.37 0.67 15.12
N GLN A 62 4.83 0.45 13.92
CA GLN A 62 5.59 0.42 12.67
C GLN A 62 5.60 1.76 11.91
N ALA A 63 4.92 2.77 12.44
CA ALA A 63 4.82 4.16 11.97
C ALA A 63 5.24 4.48 10.51
N ASN A 64 4.29 5.09 9.82
CA ASN A 64 4.14 5.32 8.39
C ASN A 64 4.01 4.05 7.54
N VAL A 65 2.96 3.29 7.83
CA VAL A 65 2.67 2.00 7.19
C VAL A 65 2.01 2.17 5.82
N ILE A 66 2.53 1.44 4.83
CA ILE A 66 1.95 1.22 3.50
C ILE A 66 1.77 -0.29 3.29
N VAL A 67 0.63 -0.69 2.74
CA VAL A 67 0.36 -2.10 2.37
C VAL A 67 0.12 -2.19 0.88
N VAL A 68 0.89 -3.05 0.21
CA VAL A 68 0.71 -3.37 -1.20
C VAL A 68 -0.01 -4.70 -1.31
N GLN A 69 -1.29 -4.67 -1.67
CA GLN A 69 -2.07 -5.85 -1.95
C GLN A 69 -1.90 -6.27 -3.42
N PRO A 70 -1.65 -7.56 -3.69
CA PRO A 70 -1.48 -8.07 -5.05
C PRO A 70 -2.72 -7.86 -5.91
N SER A 71 -2.50 -7.71 -7.21
CA SER A 71 -3.53 -7.83 -8.25
C SER A 71 -4.09 -9.26 -8.31
N SER A 72 -5.17 -9.49 -9.06
CA SER A 72 -5.69 -10.86 -9.23
C SER A 72 -4.68 -11.82 -9.84
N PRO A 73 -3.94 -11.47 -10.93
CA PRO A 73 -2.87 -12.32 -11.42
C PRO A 73 -1.74 -12.51 -10.41
N GLY A 74 -1.36 -11.47 -9.66
CA GLY A 74 -0.34 -11.59 -8.60
C GLY A 74 -0.75 -12.56 -7.51
N ARG A 75 -2.01 -12.55 -7.08
CA ARG A 75 -2.53 -13.56 -6.13
C ARG A 75 -2.48 -14.97 -6.70
N ALA A 76 -2.85 -15.14 -7.97
CA ALA A 76 -2.82 -16.44 -8.65
C ALA A 76 -1.39 -16.98 -8.78
N ALA A 77 -0.39 -16.10 -8.93
CA ALA A 77 1.03 -16.42 -8.92
C ALA A 77 1.61 -16.63 -7.50
N GLY A 78 0.77 -16.61 -6.45
CA GLY A 78 1.21 -16.83 -5.07
C GLY A 78 1.52 -15.56 -4.26
N GLY A 79 1.41 -14.38 -4.87
CA GLY A 79 1.58 -13.09 -4.21
C GLY A 79 0.66 -12.92 -3.00
N ARG A 80 1.18 -12.27 -1.96
CA ARG A 80 0.48 -11.94 -0.71
C ARG A 80 0.61 -10.45 -0.43
N PRO A 81 -0.27 -9.87 0.40
CA PRO A 81 -0.08 -8.48 0.83
C PRO A 81 1.28 -8.30 1.51
N VAL A 82 2.04 -7.32 1.04
CA VAL A 82 3.31 -6.92 1.64
C VAL A 82 3.09 -5.68 2.48
N TRP A 83 3.62 -5.71 3.70
CA TRP A 83 3.41 -4.71 4.74
C TRP A 83 4.71 -3.99 5.01
N LEU A 84 4.73 -2.69 4.72
CA LEU A 84 5.93 -1.86 4.79
C LEU A 84 5.72 -0.82 5.90
N GLY A 85 6.57 -0.85 6.92
CA GLY A 85 6.63 0.11 8.01
C GLY A 85 7.74 1.13 7.77
N LEU A 86 7.80 2.19 8.57
CA LEU A 86 8.89 3.18 8.57
C LEU A 86 9.19 3.80 7.20
N VAL A 87 8.18 3.89 6.32
CA VAL A 87 8.30 4.47 4.98
C VAL A 87 8.34 6.01 5.07
N ASN A 88 9.35 6.52 5.76
CA ASN A 88 9.45 7.93 6.14
C ASN A 88 10.20 8.77 5.09
N ASP A 89 10.94 8.09 4.22
CA ASP A 89 11.79 8.69 3.21
C ASP A 89 11.15 8.62 1.80
N PRO A 90 11.35 9.65 0.94
CA PRO A 90 10.85 9.65 -0.43
C PRO A 90 11.38 8.51 -1.31
N ASP A 91 12.62 8.05 -1.11
CA ASP A 91 13.23 7.01 -1.94
C ASP A 91 12.48 5.69 -1.79
N ALA A 92 12.15 5.31 -0.55
CA ALA A 92 11.30 4.14 -0.27
C ALA A 92 9.92 4.26 -0.94
N THR A 93 9.37 5.47 -1.02
CA THR A 93 8.11 5.71 -1.74
C THR A 93 8.29 5.49 -3.25
N GLY A 94 9.41 5.94 -3.80
CA GLY A 94 9.81 5.73 -5.20
C GLY A 94 9.97 4.25 -5.55
N ASP A 95 10.62 3.48 -4.68
CA ASP A 95 10.80 2.03 -4.85
C ASP A 95 9.47 1.28 -4.84
N ILE A 96 8.56 1.64 -3.94
CA ILE A 96 7.18 1.10 -3.93
C ILE A 96 6.46 1.43 -5.24
N VAL A 97 6.60 2.66 -5.75
CA VAL A 97 5.99 3.07 -7.01
C VAL A 97 6.54 2.24 -8.18
N ALA A 98 7.86 2.09 -8.27
CA ALA A 98 8.51 1.32 -9.32
C ALA A 98 8.06 -0.14 -9.29
N TRP A 99 8.05 -0.75 -8.11
CA TRP A 99 7.63 -2.15 -7.93
C TRP A 99 6.14 -2.37 -8.25
N VAL A 100 5.25 -1.47 -7.85
CA VAL A 100 3.83 -1.58 -8.20
C VAL A 100 3.62 -1.42 -9.71
N ARG A 101 4.38 -0.55 -10.37
CA ARG A 101 4.35 -0.39 -11.84
C ARG A 101 4.83 -1.62 -12.58
N SER A 102 5.80 -2.36 -12.04
CA SER A 102 6.24 -3.63 -12.61
C SER A 102 5.29 -4.80 -12.35
N GLY A 103 4.22 -4.60 -11.58
CA GLY A 103 3.16 -5.59 -11.33
C GLY A 103 2.95 -5.92 -9.86
N GLY A 104 3.85 -5.51 -8.98
CA GLY A 104 3.76 -5.69 -7.54
C GLY A 104 3.84 -7.17 -7.09
N PRO A 105 3.34 -7.47 -5.87
CA PRO A 105 3.56 -8.77 -5.23
C PRO A 105 3.09 -9.96 -6.09
N GLY A 106 3.98 -10.92 -6.27
CA GLY A 106 3.76 -12.16 -7.04
C GLY A 106 3.96 -12.02 -8.55
N LEU A 107 4.08 -10.81 -9.10
CA LEU A 107 4.36 -10.59 -10.53
C LEU A 107 5.73 -9.94 -10.78
N ALA A 108 6.22 -9.17 -9.82
CA ALA A 108 7.54 -8.58 -9.85
C ALA A 108 8.24 -8.79 -8.51
N GLU A 109 9.55 -9.00 -8.57
CA GLU A 109 10.40 -9.03 -7.38
C GLU A 109 10.46 -7.62 -6.77
N PRO A 110 10.23 -7.45 -5.46
CA PRO A 110 10.50 -6.18 -4.80
C PRO A 110 12.02 -5.88 -4.84
N PRO A 111 12.42 -4.60 -4.94
CA PRO A 111 13.81 -4.23 -4.70
C PRO A 111 14.26 -4.68 -3.30
N ASP A 112 15.46 -5.25 -3.17
CA ASP A 112 16.01 -5.76 -1.89
C ASP A 112 15.94 -4.76 -0.73
N ILE A 113 16.01 -3.46 -1.03
CA ILE A 113 15.90 -2.40 -0.02
C ILE A 113 14.54 -2.43 0.71
N LEU A 114 13.48 -2.90 0.04
CA LEU A 114 12.14 -3.03 0.64
C LEU A 114 12.10 -4.07 1.78
N ASP A 115 13.03 -5.02 1.82
CA ASP A 115 13.13 -5.99 2.93
C ASP A 115 13.40 -5.30 4.27
N LEU A 116 14.06 -4.13 4.26
CA LEU A 116 14.32 -3.34 5.46
C LEU A 116 13.03 -2.71 6.05
N TYR A 117 12.00 -2.56 5.22
CA TYR A 117 10.72 -1.98 5.60
C TYR A 117 9.66 -3.06 5.86
N GLU A 118 9.87 -4.29 5.36
CA GLU A 118 8.89 -5.35 5.51
C GLU A 118 8.74 -5.77 6.96
N PHE A 119 7.48 -5.90 7.41
CA PHE A 119 7.17 -6.48 8.70
C PHE A 119 5.96 -7.40 8.61
N GLY A 120 5.91 -8.37 9.53
CA GLY A 120 4.76 -9.23 9.69
C GLY A 120 3.76 -8.65 10.70
N PRO A 121 2.61 -8.07 10.30
CA PRO A 121 1.59 -7.65 11.26
C PRO A 121 0.96 -8.88 11.94
N SER A 122 0.24 -8.64 13.03
CA SER A 122 -0.52 -9.70 13.72
C SER A 122 -1.54 -10.37 12.79
N ARG A 123 -1.87 -11.65 13.05
CA ARG A 123 -2.87 -12.40 12.24
C ARG A 123 -4.23 -11.70 12.17
N ARG A 124 -4.62 -11.02 13.25
CA ARG A 124 -5.87 -10.25 13.32
C ARG A 124 -5.85 -9.11 12.28
N VAL A 125 -4.75 -8.37 12.25
CA VAL A 125 -4.56 -7.23 11.35
C VAL A 125 -4.51 -7.68 9.88
N ARG A 126 -3.81 -8.79 9.58
CA ARG A 126 -3.77 -9.35 8.21
C ARG A 126 -5.16 -9.60 7.65
N ARG A 127 -6.03 -10.26 8.43
CA ARG A 127 -7.40 -10.60 8.02
C ARG A 127 -8.26 -9.38 7.72
N ALA A 128 -8.06 -8.27 8.43
CA ALA A 128 -8.83 -7.04 8.23
C ALA A 128 -8.50 -6.33 6.91
N VAL A 129 -7.29 -6.56 6.36
CA VAL A 129 -6.87 -5.99 5.07
C VAL A 129 -7.10 -6.96 3.91
N GLU A 130 -7.06 -8.26 4.17
CA GLU A 130 -7.28 -9.32 3.16
C GLU A 130 -8.76 -9.56 2.81
N GLY A 131 -9.68 -9.17 3.68
CA GLY A 131 -11.14 -9.22 3.44
C GLY A 131 -11.67 -8.06 2.60
#